data_AF-A0A2D8WQC1-F1
#
_entry.id   AF-A0A2D8WQC1-F1
#
_cell.length_a   1.000
_cell.length_b   1.000
_cell.length_c   1.000
_cell.angle_alpha   90.00
_cell.angle_beta   90.00
_cell.angle_gamma   90.00
#
_symmetry.space_group_name_H-M   'P 1'
#
loop_
_entity.id
_entity.type
_entity.pdbx_description
1 polymer ?
#
loop_
_entity_poly.entity_id
_entity_poly.type
_entity_poly.pdbx_seq_one_letter_code
_entity_poly.pdbx_strand_id
1 'polypeptide(L)'
;DINKISKTKFQSRDNAVVRAINDFVFLYSINEIPSPGIRFTEIEVNPVNFFSIGYDEIDEKIILHTPCKKIYSPVIKGDGLLFHNCVSKSGNSGGALLDIESGNLVAIHGGQFLITHTTKNRFLTKKTKKVSHAKMIDSSFITSFETFLFSLMQN
;
A
#
# COMPACT_ATOMS: atom_id res chain seq x y z
N ASP A 1 -13.25 -15.22 11.77
CA ASP A 1 -12.24 -16.29 11.73
C ASP A 1 -11.43 -16.26 10.44
N ILE A 2 -10.10 -16.33 10.56
CA ILE A 2 -9.15 -16.37 9.44
C ILE A 2 -8.62 -17.81 9.36
N ASN A 3 -8.76 -18.45 8.21
CA ASN A 3 -8.39 -19.85 8.01
C ASN A 3 -6.99 -20.03 7.44
N LYS A 4 -6.54 -19.07 6.62
CA LYS A 4 -5.19 -19.10 6.06
C LYS A 4 -4.65 -17.69 5.87
N ILE A 5 -3.34 -17.57 6.03
CA ILE A 5 -2.57 -16.34 5.82
C ILE A 5 -1.45 -16.67 4.83
N SER A 6 -1.22 -15.83 3.82
CA SER A 6 -0.12 -16.02 2.88
C SER A 6 1.23 -15.96 3.60
N LYS A 7 2.20 -16.75 3.14
CA LYS A 7 3.59 -16.61 3.62
C LYS A 7 4.18 -15.30 3.09
N THR A 8 4.52 -14.38 4.00
CA THR A 8 5.22 -13.15 3.65
C THR A 8 6.71 -13.43 3.49
N LYS A 9 7.35 -12.94 2.41
CA LYS A 9 8.82 -13.03 2.22
C LYS A 9 9.60 -11.96 3.02
N PHE A 10 9.07 -11.56 4.17
CA PHE A 10 9.67 -10.52 5.01
C PHE A 10 10.97 -11.00 5.66
N GLN A 11 12.06 -10.24 5.52
CA GLN A 11 13.29 -10.45 6.28
C GLN A 11 13.68 -9.19 7.07
N SER A 12 14.08 -9.37 8.32
CA SER A 12 14.48 -8.26 9.21
C SER A 12 15.72 -7.49 8.70
N ARG A 13 16.53 -8.13 7.84
CA ARG A 13 17.74 -7.56 7.25
C ARG A 13 17.49 -6.72 5.99
N ASP A 14 16.29 -6.75 5.44
CA ASP A 14 15.95 -5.98 4.23
C ASP A 14 15.97 -4.48 4.52
N ASN A 15 16.34 -3.67 3.53
CA ASN A 15 16.25 -2.23 3.66
C ASN A 15 14.78 -1.76 3.70
N ALA A 16 14.54 -0.54 4.20
CA ALA A 16 13.18 -0.05 4.41
C ALA A 16 12.32 0.00 3.13
N VAL A 17 12.93 0.21 1.96
CA VAL A 17 12.24 0.25 0.67
C VAL A 17 11.81 -1.15 0.25
N VAL A 18 12.71 -2.13 0.34
CA VAL A 18 12.44 -3.55 0.06
C VAL A 18 11.34 -4.08 0.98
N ARG A 19 11.39 -3.71 2.27
CA ARG A 19 10.32 -4.05 3.21
C ARG A 19 8.97 -3.49 2.77
N ALA A 20 8.90 -2.20 2.43
CA ALA A 20 7.67 -1.57 1.98
C ALA A 20 7.09 -2.19 0.69
N ILE A 21 7.95 -2.67 -0.23
CA ILE A 21 7.51 -3.37 -1.45
C ILE A 21 6.82 -4.71 -1.13
N ASN A 22 7.21 -5.34 -0.02
CA ASN A 22 6.71 -6.65 0.41
C ASN A 22 5.77 -6.55 1.62
N ASP A 23 5.34 -5.34 1.98
CA ASP A 23 4.51 -5.06 3.15
C ASP A 23 3.03 -5.25 2.84
N PHE A 24 2.67 -6.51 2.57
CA PHE A 24 1.30 -6.93 2.33
C PHE A 24 1.12 -8.40 2.73
N VAL A 25 -0.13 -8.79 2.97
CA VAL A 25 -0.49 -10.17 3.29
C VAL A 25 -1.89 -10.47 2.74
N PHE A 26 -2.10 -11.70 2.28
CA PHE A 26 -3.41 -12.20 1.93
C PHE A 26 -4.00 -13.01 3.07
N LEU A 27 -5.29 -12.82 3.31
CA LEU A 27 -6.06 -13.54 4.29
C LEU A 27 -7.19 -14.28 3.57
N TYR A 28 -7.44 -15.51 3.98
CA TYR A 28 -8.57 -16.30 3.50
C TYR A 28 -9.48 -16.67 4.67
N SER A 29 -10.78 -16.51 4.47
CA SER A 29 -11.83 -16.98 5.36
C SER A 29 -12.76 -17.91 4.59
N ILE A 30 -13.13 -19.03 5.21
CA ILE A 30 -14.11 -19.98 4.67
C ILE A 30 -15.52 -19.40 4.75
N ASN A 31 -15.78 -18.56 5.75
CA ASN A 31 -17.07 -17.93 5.91
C ASN A 31 -17.20 -16.83 4.86
N GLU A 32 -18.29 -16.88 4.10
CA GLU A 32 -18.60 -15.82 3.15
C GLU A 32 -18.75 -14.49 3.87
N ILE A 33 -18.05 -13.49 3.36
CA ILE A 33 -18.27 -12.09 3.75
C ILE A 33 -19.35 -11.57 2.80
N PRO A 34 -20.52 -11.12 3.31
CA PRO A 34 -21.64 -10.68 2.48
C PRO A 34 -21.37 -9.28 1.89
N SER A 35 -20.35 -9.18 1.05
CA SER A 35 -19.90 -7.95 0.39
C SER A 35 -19.39 -8.29 -1.01
N PRO A 36 -19.69 -7.46 -2.04
CA PRO A 36 -19.31 -7.72 -3.43
C PRO A 36 -17.80 -7.68 -3.70
N GLY A 37 -16.97 -7.50 -2.66
CA GLY A 37 -15.52 -7.43 -2.76
C GLY A 37 -15.05 -6.18 -3.53
N ILE A 38 -13.73 -6.05 -3.66
CA ILE A 38 -13.12 -5.02 -4.50
C ILE A 38 -12.45 -5.73 -5.67
N ARG A 39 -12.71 -5.24 -6.88
CA ARG A 39 -12.06 -5.76 -8.10
C ARG A 39 -10.68 -5.15 -8.25
N PHE A 40 -9.78 -5.90 -8.85
CA PHE A 40 -8.46 -5.43 -9.20
C PHE A 40 -7.97 -6.11 -10.47
N THR A 41 -7.12 -5.41 -11.21
CA THR A 41 -6.40 -5.93 -12.38
C THR A 41 -4.95 -5.48 -12.25
N GLU A 42 -4.04 -6.13 -12.97
CA GLU A 42 -2.68 -5.59 -13.07
C GLU A 42 -2.72 -4.17 -13.64
N ILE A 43 -1.93 -3.30 -13.01
CA ILE A 43 -1.83 -1.90 -13.43
C ILE A 43 -0.63 -1.75 -14.36
N GLU A 44 -0.89 -1.67 -15.66
CA GLU A 44 0.13 -1.35 -16.65
C GLU A 44 0.50 0.14 -16.62
N VAL A 45 -0.50 1.01 -16.39
CA VAL A 45 -0.33 2.46 -16.30
C VAL A 45 -0.79 2.96 -14.94
N ASN A 46 0.15 3.53 -14.21
CA ASN A 46 -0.10 4.08 -12.88
C ASN A 46 -1.16 5.21 -12.91
N PRO A 47 -2.29 5.06 -12.19
CA PRO A 47 -3.30 6.10 -12.12
C PRO A 47 -2.74 7.33 -11.41
N VAL A 48 -3.02 8.49 -12.00
CA VAL A 48 -2.56 9.78 -11.47
C VAL A 48 -3.42 10.22 -10.30
N ASN A 49 -4.72 9.94 -10.36
CA ASN A 49 -5.70 10.30 -9.34
C ASN A 49 -6.42 9.05 -8.84
N PHE A 50 -6.65 9.00 -7.54
CA PHE A 50 -7.36 7.89 -6.86
C PHE A 50 -8.04 8.45 -5.60
N PHE A 51 -8.88 7.65 -4.98
CA PHE A 51 -9.34 7.88 -3.61
C PHE A 51 -8.78 6.80 -2.69
N SER A 52 -8.60 7.13 -1.42
CA SER A 52 -8.19 6.15 -0.40
C SER A 52 -9.35 5.87 0.53
N ILE A 53 -9.56 4.60 0.88
CA ILE A 53 -10.50 4.17 1.91
C ILE A 53 -9.76 3.33 2.94
N GLY A 54 -9.91 3.68 4.22
CA GLY A 54 -9.27 2.95 5.30
C GLY A 54 -9.80 3.38 6.66
N TYR A 55 -9.52 2.56 7.68
CA TYR A 55 -9.86 2.87 9.06
C TYR A 55 -8.95 3.98 9.60
N ASP A 56 -9.52 4.97 10.26
CA ASP A 56 -8.80 6.00 11.00
C ASP A 56 -8.95 5.71 12.50
N GLU A 57 -7.85 5.44 13.18
CA GLU A 57 -7.85 5.10 14.60
C GLU A 57 -8.30 6.27 15.49
N ILE A 58 -8.04 7.51 15.08
CA ILE A 58 -8.39 8.70 15.88
C ILE A 58 -9.89 8.96 15.83
N ASP A 59 -10.47 8.82 14.63
CA ASP A 59 -11.89 9.06 14.40
C ASP A 59 -12.74 7.78 14.58
N GLU A 60 -12.10 6.65 14.87
CA GLU A 60 -12.66 5.30 15.04
C GLU A 60 -13.64 4.88 13.94
N LYS A 61 -13.35 5.25 12.69
CA LYS A 61 -14.24 5.02 11.54
C LYS A 61 -13.50 4.80 10.24
N ILE A 62 -14.19 4.19 9.28
CA ILE A 62 -13.71 4.11 7.90
C ILE A 62 -13.90 5.47 7.24
N ILE A 63 -12.83 6.04 6.71
CA ILE A 63 -12.83 7.35 6.06
C ILE A 63 -12.44 7.18 4.59
N LEU A 64 -13.14 7.93 3.74
CA LEU A 64 -12.77 8.13 2.35
C LEU A 64 -12.00 9.44 2.21
N HIS A 65 -10.78 9.37 1.68
CA HIS A 65 -9.93 10.51 1.38
C HIS A 65 -9.86 10.74 -0.13
N THR A 66 -10.23 11.96 -0.56
CA THR A 66 -10.22 12.39 -1.96
C THR A 66 -10.03 13.91 -2.05
N PRO A 67 -9.38 14.45 -3.09
CA PRO A 67 -8.64 13.73 -4.13
C PRO A 67 -7.25 13.32 -3.65
N CYS A 68 -6.87 12.06 -3.90
CA CYS A 68 -5.49 11.63 -3.76
C CYS A 68 -4.77 11.62 -5.11
N LYS A 69 -3.47 11.90 -5.08
CA LYS A 69 -2.62 11.90 -6.26
C LYS A 69 -1.35 11.11 -6.03
N LYS A 70 -0.88 10.51 -7.12
CA LYS A 70 0.48 9.97 -7.18
C LYS A 70 1.47 11.11 -7.04
N ILE A 71 2.53 10.88 -6.26
CA ILE A 71 3.68 11.76 -6.17
C ILE A 71 4.95 11.01 -6.55
N TYR A 72 5.99 11.76 -6.90
CA TYR A 72 7.30 11.20 -7.22
C TYR A 72 8.28 11.56 -6.10
N SER A 73 9.02 10.57 -5.62
CA SER A 73 10.13 10.81 -4.70
C SER A 73 11.43 10.98 -5.50
N PRO A 74 12.16 12.09 -5.33
CA PRO A 74 13.44 12.28 -6.02
C PRO A 74 14.56 11.39 -5.46
N VAL A 75 14.36 10.79 -4.28
CA VAL A 75 15.40 10.05 -3.54
C VAL A 75 15.06 8.60 -3.26
N ILE A 76 13.78 8.21 -3.35
CA ILE A 76 13.35 6.81 -3.22
C ILE A 76 12.84 6.34 -4.56
N LYS A 77 13.49 5.31 -5.10
CA LYS A 77 13.02 4.54 -6.25
C LYS A 77 12.76 3.11 -5.79
N GLY A 78 11.64 2.55 -6.18
CA GLY A 78 11.28 1.17 -5.88
C GLY A 78 10.15 0.77 -6.80
N ASP A 79 10.42 -0.17 -7.70
CA ASP A 79 9.37 -0.74 -8.55
C ASP A 79 8.34 -1.43 -7.65
N GLY A 80 7.07 -1.24 -7.98
CA GLY A 80 5.95 -1.74 -7.18
C GLY A 80 5.55 -0.89 -5.97
N LEU A 81 6.22 0.25 -5.73
CA LEU A 81 5.74 1.26 -4.78
C LEU A 81 5.04 2.40 -5.49
N LEU A 82 3.87 2.75 -4.97
CA LEU A 82 3.16 3.97 -5.31
C LEU A 82 3.32 4.96 -4.15
N PHE A 83 3.93 6.10 -4.41
CA PHE A 83 3.92 7.21 -3.46
C PHE A 83 2.71 8.08 -3.69
N HIS A 84 2.07 8.53 -2.61
CA HIS A 84 0.87 9.35 -2.69
C HIS A 84 0.84 10.44 -1.62
N ASN A 85 -0.04 11.42 -1.83
CA ASN A 85 -0.27 12.52 -0.91
C ASN A 85 -1.58 12.39 -0.10
N CYS A 86 -2.26 11.24 -0.14
CA CYS A 86 -3.42 11.02 0.73
C CYS A 86 -3.05 11.31 2.18
N VAL A 87 -3.99 11.91 2.90
CA VAL A 87 -3.95 11.91 4.36
C VAL A 87 -3.97 10.45 4.81
N SER A 88 -3.00 10.09 5.63
CA SER A 88 -2.89 8.76 6.23
C SER A 88 -2.51 8.97 7.69
N LYS A 89 -3.36 8.47 8.58
CA LYS A 89 -3.16 8.46 10.03
C LYS A 89 -2.92 7.03 10.51
N SER A 90 -2.69 6.86 11.81
CA SER A 90 -2.63 5.54 12.41
C SER A 90 -3.95 4.79 12.15
N GLY A 91 -3.84 3.48 11.91
CA GLY A 91 -4.96 2.63 11.52
C GLY A 91 -5.20 2.52 10.01
N ASN A 92 -4.71 3.44 9.18
CA ASN A 92 -4.96 3.38 7.73
C ASN A 92 -4.15 2.31 6.98
N SER A 93 -3.15 1.66 7.62
CA SER A 93 -2.37 0.57 7.01
C SER A 93 -3.28 -0.58 6.57
N GLY A 94 -3.06 -1.10 5.35
CA GLY A 94 -3.94 -2.04 4.70
C GLY A 94 -5.14 -1.40 3.97
N GLY A 95 -5.34 -0.09 4.11
CA GLY A 95 -6.39 0.65 3.41
C GLY A 95 -6.23 0.62 1.88
N ALA A 96 -7.34 0.60 1.15
CA ALA A 96 -7.36 0.52 -0.30
C ALA A 96 -7.15 1.92 -0.93
N LEU A 97 -6.34 1.97 -1.98
CA LEU A 97 -6.35 3.06 -2.95
C LEU A 97 -7.09 2.56 -4.18
N LEU A 98 -8.08 3.32 -4.62
CA LEU A 98 -9.03 2.95 -5.67
C LEU A 98 -8.97 3.97 -6.79
N ASP A 99 -8.88 3.48 -8.02
CA ASP A 99 -8.96 4.31 -9.22
C ASP A 99 -10.31 5.05 -9.24
N ILE A 100 -10.29 6.36 -9.54
CA ILE A 100 -11.50 7.19 -9.50
C ILE A 100 -12.49 6.79 -10.60
N GLU A 101 -12.01 6.34 -11.76
CA GLU A 101 -12.86 6.09 -12.93
C GLU A 101 -13.47 4.69 -12.89
N SER A 102 -12.65 3.68 -12.62
CA SER A 102 -13.04 2.27 -12.63
C SER A 102 -13.47 1.72 -11.27
N GLY A 103 -13.06 2.36 -10.17
CA GLY A 103 -13.24 1.84 -8.81
C GLY A 103 -12.38 0.61 -8.50
N ASN A 104 -11.43 0.24 -9.37
CA ASN A 104 -10.53 -0.90 -9.15
C ASN A 104 -9.49 -0.57 -8.08
N LEU A 105 -9.05 -1.58 -7.32
CA LEU A 105 -7.89 -1.48 -6.42
C LEU A 105 -6.63 -1.20 -7.23
N VAL A 106 -5.94 -0.12 -6.87
CA VAL A 106 -4.70 0.30 -7.51
C VAL A 106 -3.48 0.09 -6.62
N ALA A 107 -3.66 0.21 -5.32
CA ALA A 107 -2.61 -0.05 -4.36
C ALA A 107 -3.19 -0.28 -2.97
N ILE A 108 -2.38 -0.85 -2.08
CA ILE A 108 -2.70 -1.03 -0.66
C ILE A 108 -1.78 -0.12 0.15
N HIS A 109 -2.35 0.78 0.95
CA HIS A 109 -1.59 1.70 1.79
C HIS A 109 -0.72 0.92 2.79
N GLY A 110 0.59 1.16 2.76
CA GLY A 110 1.54 0.53 3.67
C GLY A 110 1.87 1.44 4.86
N GLY A 111 2.28 2.67 4.57
CA GLY A 111 2.69 3.61 5.62
C GLY A 111 3.37 4.86 5.07
N GLN A 112 4.34 5.38 5.83
CA GLN A 112 5.03 6.63 5.51
C GLN A 112 6.55 6.50 5.66
N PHE A 113 7.27 6.99 4.66
CA PHE A 113 8.70 7.25 4.76
C PHE A 113 8.97 8.63 5.36
N LEU A 114 9.99 8.71 6.20
CA LEU A 114 10.56 9.97 6.70
C LEU A 114 11.85 10.29 5.94
N ILE A 115 11.75 11.19 4.97
CA ILE A 115 12.90 11.61 4.17
C ILE A 115 13.51 12.84 4.82
N THR A 116 14.74 12.70 5.30
CA THR A 116 15.48 13.81 5.91
C THR A 116 16.53 14.34 4.93
N HIS A 117 16.38 15.61 4.57
CA HIS A 117 17.39 16.37 3.83
C HIS A 117 18.24 17.18 4.81
N THR A 118 19.53 16.89 4.84
CA THR A 118 20.52 17.68 5.56
C THR A 118 21.25 18.57 4.58
N THR A 119 21.17 19.88 4.76
CA THR A 119 21.91 20.85 3.97
C THR A 119 23.04 21.42 4.83
N LYS A 120 24.28 21.27 4.36
CA LYS A 120 25.46 21.82 5.04
C LYS A 120 25.83 23.14 4.39
N ASN A 121 25.13 24.20 4.78
CA ASN A 121 25.60 25.58 4.55
C ASN A 121 26.33 26.08 5.81
N ARG A 122 26.58 27.38 5.93
CA ARG A 122 27.22 28.03 7.10
C ARG A 122 26.56 27.64 8.45
N PHE A 123 25.32 27.14 8.41
CA PHE A 123 24.62 26.44 9.49
C PHE A 123 24.08 25.08 8.99
N LEU A 124 24.04 24.07 9.87
CA LEU A 124 23.45 22.76 9.56
C LEU A 124 21.92 22.85 9.63
N THR A 125 21.23 22.74 8.50
CA THR A 125 19.76 22.71 8.46
C THR A 125 19.25 21.32 8.11
N LYS A 126 18.32 20.81 8.93
CA LYS A 126 17.66 19.52 8.74
C LYS A 126 16.19 19.75 8.38
N LYS A 127 15.75 19.28 7.21
CA LYS A 127 14.33 19.29 6.79
C LYS A 127 13.85 17.87 6.61
N THR A 128 12.83 17.46 7.35
CA THR A 128 12.21 16.14 7.21
C THR A 128 10.87 16.27 6.51
N LYS A 129 10.66 15.46 5.47
CA LYS A 129 9.39 15.34 4.75
C LYS A 129 8.83 13.93 4.95
N LYS A 130 7.51 13.85 5.11
CA LYS A 130 6.75 12.60 5.11
C LYS A 130 6.30 12.30 3.68
N VAL A 131 6.43 11.03 3.27
CA VAL A 131 5.95 10.55 1.97
C VAL A 131 5.19 9.26 2.22
N SER A 132 3.87 9.27 1.99
CA SER A 132 3.06 8.06 2.08
C SER A 132 3.39 7.11 0.93
N HIS A 133 3.41 5.81 1.22
CA HIS A 133 3.65 4.76 0.24
C HIS A 133 2.57 3.68 0.30
N ALA A 134 2.36 3.03 -0.83
CA ALA A 134 1.44 1.93 -1.00
C ALA A 134 2.07 0.86 -1.89
N LYS A 135 1.73 -0.41 -1.63
CA LYS A 135 2.09 -1.53 -2.53
C LYS A 135 1.14 -1.51 -3.72
N MET A 136 1.68 -1.35 -4.92
CA MET A 136 0.93 -1.42 -6.17
C MET A 136 0.38 -2.81 -6.45
N ILE A 137 -0.76 -2.86 -7.16
CA ILE A 137 -1.27 -4.08 -7.80
C ILE A 137 -0.55 -4.28 -9.13
N ASP A 138 0.72 -4.69 -9.04
CA ASP A 138 1.61 -5.01 -10.16
C ASP A 138 1.70 -6.54 -10.42
N SER A 139 2.37 -6.98 -11.48
CA SER A 139 2.64 -8.40 -11.77
C SER A 139 3.19 -9.18 -10.56
N SER A 140 4.06 -8.58 -9.74
CA SER A 140 4.60 -9.25 -8.55
C SER A 140 3.51 -9.48 -7.49
N PHE A 141 2.58 -8.56 -7.33
CA PHE A 141 1.42 -8.72 -6.47
C PHE A 141 0.50 -9.83 -7.00
N ILE A 142 0.17 -9.80 -8.30
CA ILE A 142 -0.69 -10.79 -8.95
C ILE A 142 -0.09 -12.20 -8.80
N THR A 143 1.20 -12.36 -9.11
CA THR A 143 1.90 -13.65 -8.95
C THR A 143 1.84 -14.14 -7.50
N SER A 144 1.98 -13.25 -6.53
CA SER A 144 1.91 -13.59 -5.10
C SER A 144 0.49 -14.00 -4.69
N PHE A 145 -0.53 -13.34 -5.24
CA PHE A 145 -1.93 -13.67 -5.01
C PHE A 145 -2.29 -15.03 -5.61
N GLU A 146 -1.92 -15.29 -6.86
CA GLU A 146 -2.13 -16.59 -7.52
C GLU A 146 -1.45 -17.72 -6.75
N THR A 147 -0.19 -17.51 -6.34
CA THR A 147 0.54 -18.47 -5.50
C THR A 147 -0.21 -18.77 -4.20
N PHE A 148 -0.80 -17.73 -3.57
CA PHE A 148 -1.61 -17.92 -2.38
C PHE A 148 -2.88 -18.71 -2.68
N LEU A 149 -3.58 -18.42 -3.77
CA LEU A 149 -4.77 -19.16 -4.20
C LEU A 149 -4.44 -20.64 -4.48
N PHE A 150 -3.36 -20.94 -5.20
CA PHE A 150 -2.92 -22.32 -5.42
C PHE A 150 -2.66 -23.05 -4.09
N SER A 151 -2.09 -22.36 -3.11
CA SER A 151 -1.87 -22.94 -1.79
C SER A 151 -3.18 -23.31 -1.09
N LEU A 152 -4.29 -22.63 -1.37
CA LEU A 152 -5.61 -22.95 -0.79
C LEU A 152 -6.18 -24.26 -1.34
N MET A 153 -5.87 -24.59 -2.60
CA MET A 153 -6.39 -25.77 -3.30
C MET A 153 -5.65 -27.06 -2.95
N GLN A 154 -4.47 -26.97 -2.35
CA GLN A 154 -3.62 -28.12 -2.00
C GLN A 154 -3.93 -28.71 -0.61
N ASN A 155 -4.97 -28.21 0.05
CA ASN A 155 -5.39 -28.61 1.39
C ASN A 155 -6.76 -29.28 1.37
#